data_AF-A0A6M0AQ49-F1
#
_entry.id   AF-A0A6M0AQ49-F1
#
_cell.length_a   1.000
_cell.length_b   1.000
_cell.length_c   1.000
_cell.angle_alpha   90.00
_cell.angle_beta   90.00
_cell.angle_gamma   90.00
#
_symmetry.space_group_name_H-M   'P 1'
#
loop_
_entity.id
_entity.type
_entity.pdbx_description
1 polymer ?
#
loop_
_entity_poly.entity_id
_entity_poly.type
_entity_poly.pdbx_seq_one_letter_code
_entity_poly.pdbx_strand_id
1 'polypeptide(L)'
;MVTVVYDHRAWPIYWISLDKKGNSNLSEQKTVLSKSLELLLGYTVVVLGDREFCSAKLGHWLSERKVYFCLRQKCNTKILPENEVYKELQY
;
A
#
# COMPACT_ATOMS: atom_id res chain seq x y z
N MET A 1 -3.94 -1.28 -9.66
CA MET A 1 -4.63 -2.58 -9.70
C MET A 1 -4.44 -3.27 -8.36
N VAL A 2 -5.45 -3.99 -7.87
CA VAL A 2 -5.36 -4.84 -6.67
C VAL A 2 -5.64 -6.28 -7.07
N THR A 3 -4.82 -7.18 -6.54
CA THR A 3 -4.90 -8.62 -6.79
C THR A 3 -4.99 -9.36 -5.46
N VAL A 4 -5.68 -10.49 -5.44
CA VAL A 4 -5.64 -11.45 -4.34
C VAL A 4 -4.68 -12.57 -4.72
N VAL A 5 -3.78 -12.91 -3.81
CA VAL A 5 -2.86 -14.03 -4.00
C VAL A 5 -3.52 -15.29 -3.45
N TYR A 6 -3.70 -16.28 -4.32
CA TYR A 6 -4.23 -17.59 -3.97
C TYR A 6 -3.47 -18.66 -4.76
N ASP A 7 -3.00 -19.71 -4.08
CA ASP A 7 -2.25 -20.82 -4.68
C ASP A 7 -1.13 -20.36 -5.63
N HIS A 8 -0.21 -19.54 -5.09
CA HIS A 8 0.92 -18.95 -5.81
C HIS A 8 0.56 -18.11 -7.06
N ARG A 9 -0.71 -17.74 -7.23
CA ARG A 9 -1.21 -16.95 -8.37
C ARG A 9 -1.89 -15.68 -7.89
N ALA A 10 -1.66 -14.59 -8.62
CA ALA A 10 -2.30 -13.31 -8.37
C ALA A 10 -3.54 -13.16 -9.26
N TRP A 11 -4.71 -13.02 -8.65
CA TRP A 11 -5.98 -12.83 -9.33
C TRP A 11 -6.42 -11.38 -9.21
N PRO A 12 -6.55 -10.62 -10.31
CA PRO A 12 -7.02 -9.23 -10.24
C PRO A 12 -8.48 -9.18 -9.79
N ILE A 13 -8.73 -8.46 -8.71
CA ILE A 13 -10.09 -8.28 -8.17
C ILE A 13 -10.66 -6.90 -8.47
N TYR A 14 -9.79 -5.89 -8.63
CA TYR A 14 -10.23 -4.53 -8.93
C TYR A 14 -9.10 -3.70 -9.57
N TRP A 15 -9.43 -2.92 -10.60
CA TRP A 15 -8.51 -1.96 -11.20
C TRP A 15 -9.28 -0.76 -11.76
N ILE A 16 -8.58 0.36 -11.84
CA ILE A 16 -9.05 1.58 -12.49
C ILE A 16 -8.00 1.92 -13.56
N SER A 17 -8.47 2.16 -14.79
CA SER A 17 -7.63 2.74 -15.84
C SER A 17 -7.54 4.25 -15.59
N LEU A 18 -6.32 4.77 -15.47
CA LEU A 18 -6.09 6.19 -15.24
C LEU A 18 -5.79 6.85 -16.58
N ASP A 19 -6.57 7.85 -16.97
CA ASP A 19 -6.37 8.62 -18.21
C ASP A 19 -5.30 9.71 -18.04
N LYS A 20 -4.14 9.31 -17.51
CA LYS A 20 -2.99 10.18 -17.32
C LYS A 20 -1.69 9.42 -17.52
N LYS A 21 -0.66 10.12 -17.99
CA LYS A 21 0.71 9.59 -18.07
C LYS A 21 1.39 9.72 -16.70
N GLY A 22 1.88 8.60 -16.16
CA GLY A 22 2.64 8.55 -14.91
C GLY A 22 1.96 7.73 -13.81
N ASN A 23 2.47 7.83 -12.58
CA ASN A 23 2.06 6.98 -11.47
C ASN A 23 0.72 7.41 -10.85
N SER A 24 0.06 6.46 -10.17
CA SER A 24 -1.12 6.74 -9.37
C SER A 24 -0.81 7.71 -8.21
N ASN A 25 -1.76 8.58 -7.88
CA ASN A 25 -1.68 9.44 -6.71
C ASN A 25 -2.30 8.74 -5.49
N LEU A 26 -2.05 9.27 -4.29
CA LEU A 26 -2.56 8.69 -3.04
C LEU A 26 -4.09 8.56 -3.04
N SER A 27 -4.81 9.49 -3.66
CA SER A 27 -6.28 9.46 -3.72
C SER A 27 -6.77 8.27 -4.56
N GLU A 28 -6.21 8.08 -5.75
CA GLU A 28 -6.51 6.96 -6.64
C GLU A 28 -6.15 5.62 -6.00
N GLN A 29 -5.01 5.56 -5.31
CA GLN A 29 -4.60 4.36 -4.54
C GLN A 29 -5.63 4.03 -3.46
N LYS A 30 -6.06 5.03 -2.67
CA LYS A 30 -7.10 4.87 -1.65
C LYS A 30 -8.43 4.41 -2.25
N THR A 31 -8.82 4.94 -3.41
CA THR A 31 -10.07 4.56 -4.09
C THR A 31 -10.05 3.08 -4.50
N VAL A 32 -8.98 2.65 -5.18
CA VAL A 32 -8.84 1.25 -5.62
C VAL A 32 -8.78 0.30 -4.43
N LEU A 33 -8.01 0.65 -3.38
CA LEU A 33 -7.89 -0.18 -2.19
C LEU A 33 -9.19 -0.22 -1.37
N SER A 34 -9.91 0.89 -1.23
CA SER A 34 -11.17 0.91 -0.48
C SER A 34 -12.20 -0.04 -1.07
N LYS A 35 -12.39 -0.01 -2.39
CA LYS A 35 -13.29 -0.93 -3.10
C LYS A 35 -12.85 -2.39 -2.96
N SER A 36 -11.55 -2.64 -3.01
CA SER A 36 -11.00 -3.99 -2.85
C SER A 36 -11.17 -4.53 -1.43
N LEU A 37 -10.99 -3.68 -0.42
CA LEU A 37 -11.16 -4.05 0.99
C LEU A 37 -12.63 -4.27 1.35
N GLU A 38 -13.55 -3.50 0.75
CA GLU A 38 -15.00 -3.73 0.86
C GLU A 38 -15.41 -5.13 0.36
N LEU A 39 -14.79 -5.62 -0.72
CA LEU A 39 -15.05 -6.96 -1.24
C LEU A 39 -14.54 -8.08 -0.32
N LEU A 40 -13.55 -7.79 0.51
CA LEU A 40 -12.89 -8.73 1.42
C LEU A 40 -13.34 -8.55 2.87
N LEU A 41 -14.47 -7.89 3.10
CA LEU A 41 -15.07 -7.77 4.43
C LEU A 41 -15.33 -9.15 5.02
N GLY A 42 -14.87 -9.35 6.26
CA GLY A 42 -14.95 -10.65 6.95
C GLY A 42 -13.67 -11.49 6.86
N TYR A 43 -12.71 -11.10 6.04
CA TYR A 43 -11.39 -11.75 5.99
C TYR A 43 -10.34 -10.94 6.74
N THR A 44 -9.37 -11.65 7.33
CA THR A 44 -8.13 -10.99 7.78
C THR A 44 -7.22 -10.80 6.57
N VAL A 45 -7.08 -9.57 6.12
CA VAL A 45 -6.34 -9.22 4.90
C VAL A 45 -5.01 -8.55 5.23
N VAL A 46 -3.99 -8.88 4.43
CA VAL A 46 -2.69 -8.21 4.43
C VAL A 46 -2.48 -7.55 3.09
N VAL A 47 -2.32 -6.23 3.08
CA VAL A 47 -2.04 -5.46 1.86
C VAL A 47 -0.54 -5.48 1.58
N LEU A 48 -0.14 -6.08 0.47
CA LEU A 48 1.23 -6.08 -0.01
C LEU A 48 1.38 -4.98 -1.08
N GLY A 49 2.20 -3.98 -0.79
CA GLY A 49 2.50 -2.88 -1.71
C GLY A 49 3.96 -2.94 -2.18
N ASP A 50 4.18 -2.86 -3.49
CA ASP A 50 5.51 -2.88 -4.07
C ASP A 50 6.14 -1.47 -4.14
N ARG A 51 7.18 -1.30 -4.98
CA ARG A 51 7.93 -0.04 -5.13
C ARG A 51 7.10 1.14 -5.65
N GLU A 52 5.93 0.89 -6.22
CA GLU A 52 5.05 1.95 -6.72
C GLU A 52 4.09 2.45 -5.62
N PHE A 53 3.97 1.72 -4.50
CA PHE A 53 3.08 2.00 -3.38
C PHE A 53 3.83 2.32 -2.07
N CYS A 54 5.04 2.91 -2.17
CA CYS A 54 5.92 3.18 -1.02
C CYS A 54 5.50 4.35 -0.11
N SER A 55 4.37 5.03 -0.32
CA SER A 55 4.14 6.27 0.42
C SER A 55 3.83 6.01 1.90
N ALA A 56 4.57 6.66 2.81
CA ALA A 56 4.29 6.59 4.25
C ALA A 56 2.85 7.02 4.59
N LYS A 57 2.30 7.96 3.81
CA LYS A 57 0.91 8.40 3.89
C LYS A 57 -0.10 7.27 3.61
N LEU A 58 0.22 6.36 2.69
CA LEU A 58 -0.61 5.18 2.43
C LEU A 58 -0.56 4.21 3.61
N GLY A 59 0.63 3.96 4.16
CA GLY A 59 0.79 3.13 5.36
C GLY A 59 0.01 3.68 6.56
N HIS A 60 0.10 4.98 6.80
CA HIS A 60 -0.68 5.66 7.85
C HIS A 60 -2.19 5.45 7.65
N TRP A 61 -2.69 5.66 6.43
CA TRP A 61 -4.10 5.46 6.12
C TRP A 61 -4.57 3.99 6.27
N LEU A 62 -3.72 3.01 5.94
CA LEU A 62 -4.02 1.59 6.18
C LEU A 62 -4.06 1.27 7.67
N SER A 63 -3.17 1.88 8.45
CA SER A 63 -3.12 1.75 9.91
C SER A 63 -4.38 2.29 10.58
N GLU A 64 -4.89 3.46 10.16
CA GLU A 64 -6.15 4.04 10.68
C GLU A 64 -7.34 3.09 10.48
N ARG A 65 -7.31 2.29 9.41
CA ARG A 65 -8.35 1.31 9.06
C ARG A 65 -8.15 -0.06 9.71
N LYS A 66 -7.10 -0.21 10.55
CA LYS A 66 -6.73 -1.48 11.20
C LYS A 66 -6.49 -2.63 10.22
N VAL A 67 -5.99 -2.31 9.03
CA VAL A 67 -5.63 -3.30 8.01
C VAL A 67 -4.14 -3.62 8.14
N TYR A 68 -3.77 -4.89 8.10
CA TYR A 68 -2.37 -5.29 8.07
C TYR A 68 -1.75 -4.93 6.73
N PHE A 69 -0.50 -4.47 6.72
CA PHE A 69 0.18 -4.11 5.48
C PHE A 69 1.68 -4.36 5.54
N CYS A 70 2.25 -4.65 4.37
CA CYS A 70 3.68 -4.66 4.12
C CYS A 70 3.95 -3.84 2.87
N LEU A 71 4.50 -2.64 3.06
CA LEU A 71 4.84 -1.74 1.96
C LEU A 71 6.36 -1.73 1.80
N ARG A 72 6.85 -2.13 0.63
CA ARG A 72 8.27 -2.06 0.33
C ARG A 72 8.71 -0.60 0.32
N GLN A 73 9.69 -0.24 1.14
CA GLN A 73 10.29 1.11 1.15
C GLN A 73 11.57 1.14 0.29
N LYS A 74 11.96 2.33 -0.18
CA LYS A 74 13.28 2.51 -0.78
C LYS A 74 14.34 2.51 0.33
N CYS A 75 15.54 2.03 0.02
CA CYS A 75 16.67 2.02 0.96
C CYS A 75 17.03 3.41 1.49
N ASN A 76 16.80 4.46 0.69
CA ASN A 76 17.07 5.84 1.08
C ASN A 76 15.89 6.54 1.78
N THR A 77 14.85 5.79 2.18
CA THR A 77 13.77 6.35 3.00
C THR A 77 14.36 6.79 4.34
N LYS A 78 14.19 8.07 4.69
CA LYS A 78 14.62 8.61 5.97
C LYS A 78 13.56 8.37 7.04
N ILE A 79 13.97 7.88 8.18
CA ILE A 79 13.14 7.72 9.38
C ILE A 79 13.55 8.74 10.43
N LEU A 80 12.56 9.24 11.16
CA LEU A 80 12.76 10.11 12.32
C LEU A 80 12.12 9.43 13.53
N PRO A 81 12.90 8.66 14.31
CA PRO A 81 12.45 8.15 15.61
C PRO A 81 12.17 9.32 16.56
N GLU A 82 11.25 9.12 17.49
CA GLU A 82 10.90 10.14 18.49
C GLU A 82 12.14 10.51 19.31
N ASN A 83 12.52 11.80 19.26
CA ASN A 83 13.71 12.38 19.90
C ASN A 83 15.09 12.00 19.33
N GLU A 84 15.19 11.60 18.06
CA GLU A 84 16.47 11.33 17.41
C GLU A 84 16.72 12.19 16.14
N VAL A 85 17.95 12.17 15.61
CA VAL A 85 18.29 12.75 14.31
C VAL A 85 17.83 11.80 13.20
N TYR A 86 17.48 12.35 12.02
CA TYR A 86 17.13 11.56 10.83
C TYR A 86 18.16 10.46 10.56
N LYS A 87 17.68 9.23 10.42
CA LYS A 87 18.46 8.06 10.01
C LYS A 87 17.93 7.53 8.69
N GLU A 88 18.80 6.95 7.88
CA GLU A 88 18.36 6.18 6.71
C GLU A 88 17.84 4.80 7.17
N LEU A 89 16.85 4.27 6.46
CA LEU A 89 16.32 2.94 6.70
C LEU A 89 17.36 1.89 6.29
N GLN A 90 18.24 1.52 7.23
CA GLN A 90 19.22 0.44 7.02
C GLN A 90 18.55 -0.92 7.24
N TYR A 91 18.88 -1.89 6.37
CA TYR A 91 18.36 -3.26 6.38
C TYR A 91 19.06 -4.14 7.42
#